data_AF-A0A844Q9R3-F1
#
_entry.id   AF-A0A844Q9R3-F1
#
_cell.length_a   1.000
_cell.length_b   1.000
_cell.length_c   1.000
_cell.angle_alpha   90.00
_cell.angle_beta   90.00
_cell.angle_gamma   90.00
#
_symmetry.space_group_name_H-M   'P 1'
#
loop_
_entity.id
_entity.type
_entity.pdbx_description
1 polymer ?
#
loop_
_entity_poly.entity_id
_entity_poly.type
_entity_poly.pdbx_seq_one_letter_code
_entity_poly.pdbx_strand_id
1 'polypeptide(L)'
;MNRKRAFEHYLLNNSKLAESTIRSYVNSLDVLTDFVNERELVDDVVHLYQQPNRSHIARIQADERYEAFNQEKHGIFNTALNYYERYLTFENTYGFDVFRPVREQNVQTIEAYAKERADHRCELDPSHETFTDRRTGLPFVETSYVIPLAYQHRFEENLRRLENIVVLCPLCRARLDYAPQDERDDVLRQLYAMKKPGLQRHFIQVRVEDLCKMYESKVLGISRFF
;
A
#
# COMPACT_ATOMS: atom_id res chain seq x y z
N MET A 1 8.07 -10.60 13.80
CA MET A 1 9.26 -10.15 13.04
C MET A 1 9.90 -9.00 13.80
N ASN A 2 11.22 -8.76 13.76
CA ASN A 2 11.72 -7.46 14.24
C ASN A 2 11.46 -6.39 13.17
N ARG A 3 11.34 -5.11 13.57
CA ARG A 3 10.96 -4.02 12.65
C ARG A 3 11.94 -3.82 11.50
N LYS A 4 13.22 -4.13 11.71
CA LYS A 4 14.25 -4.15 10.65
C LYS A 4 13.88 -5.10 9.50
N ARG A 5 13.56 -6.35 9.81
CA ARG A 5 13.11 -7.33 8.81
C ARG A 5 11.77 -6.94 8.20
N ALA A 6 10.87 -6.34 8.98
CA ALA A 6 9.58 -5.84 8.46
C ALA A 6 9.76 -4.71 7.44
N PHE A 7 10.69 -3.80 7.69
CA PHE A 7 11.06 -2.76 6.75
C PHE A 7 11.69 -3.32 5.46
N GLU A 8 12.62 -4.28 5.60
CA GLU A 8 13.19 -4.97 4.44
C GLU A 8 12.11 -5.65 3.59
N HIS A 9 11.19 -6.37 4.23
CA HIS A 9 10.06 -7.02 3.57
C HIS A 9 9.11 -6.01 2.92
N TYR A 10 8.85 -4.87 3.58
CA TYR A 10 8.08 -3.78 2.99
C TYR A 10 8.70 -3.31 1.69
N LEU A 11 10.01 -3.06 1.66
CA LEU A 11 10.69 -2.61 0.45
C LEU A 11 10.65 -3.64 -0.68
N LEU A 12 10.83 -4.92 -0.37
CA LEU A 12 10.73 -6.01 -1.34
C LEU A 12 9.36 -6.07 -2.03
N ASN A 13 8.29 -5.75 -1.30
CA ASN A 13 6.91 -5.89 -1.81
C ASN A 13 6.30 -4.58 -2.32
N ASN A 14 6.84 -3.43 -1.92
CA ASN A 14 6.24 -2.11 -2.17
C ASN A 14 7.14 -1.14 -2.94
N SER A 15 8.33 -1.59 -3.37
CA SER A 15 9.24 -0.78 -4.19
C SER A 15 9.70 -1.53 -5.44
N LYS A 16 10.26 -0.81 -6.42
CA LYS A 16 10.91 -1.38 -7.61
C LYS A 16 12.44 -1.50 -7.44
N LEU A 17 12.93 -1.47 -6.20
CA LEU A 17 14.36 -1.44 -5.90
C LEU A 17 14.99 -2.82 -6.08
N ALA A 18 16.26 -2.85 -6.49
CA ALA A 18 17.05 -4.07 -6.48
C ALA A 18 17.33 -4.52 -5.03
N GLU A 19 17.44 -5.83 -4.79
CA GLU A 19 17.72 -6.39 -3.45
C GLU A 19 19.00 -5.82 -2.83
N SER A 20 20.03 -5.55 -3.64
CA SER A 20 21.27 -4.92 -3.19
C SER A 20 21.04 -3.51 -2.64
N THR A 21 20.15 -2.74 -3.27
CA THR A 21 19.75 -1.40 -2.82
C THR A 21 18.93 -1.47 -1.55
N ILE A 22 17.99 -2.41 -1.46
CA ILE A 22 17.18 -2.64 -0.26
C ILE A 22 18.09 -2.94 0.94
N ARG A 23 19.04 -3.85 0.77
CA ARG A 23 20.02 -4.18 1.82
C ARG A 23 20.85 -2.96 2.23
N SER A 24 21.25 -2.14 1.25
CA SER A 24 21.98 -0.91 1.50
C SER A 24 21.17 0.08 2.35
N TYR A 25 19.87 0.27 2.07
CA TYR A 25 19.00 1.16 2.85
C TYR A 25 18.73 0.62 4.25
N VAL A 26 18.47 -0.68 4.39
CA VAL A 26 18.26 -1.33 5.69
C VAL A 26 19.50 -1.15 6.58
N ASN A 27 20.69 -1.34 6.02
CA ASN A 27 21.96 -1.16 6.73
C ASN A 27 22.26 0.32 7.02
N SER A 28 21.85 1.22 6.14
CA SER A 28 22.03 2.67 6.34
C SER A 28 21.33 3.14 7.62
N LEU A 29 20.19 2.55 7.99
CA LEU A 29 19.52 2.89 9.25
C LEU A 29 20.22 2.33 10.49
N ASP A 30 21.01 1.26 10.37
CA ASP A 30 21.87 0.82 11.48
C ASP A 30 23.00 1.83 11.69
N VAL A 31 23.70 2.19 10.61
CA VAL A 31 24.79 3.19 10.65
C VAL A 31 24.27 4.55 11.14
N LEU A 32 23.07 4.94 10.73
CA LEU A 32 22.44 6.16 11.20
C LEU A 32 22.05 6.09 12.68
N THR A 33 21.68 4.91 13.18
CA THR A 33 21.41 4.72 14.62
C THR A 33 22.67 5.04 15.43
N ASP A 34 23.83 4.54 15.01
CA ASP A 34 25.10 4.81 15.67
C ASP A 34 25.43 6.33 15.64
N PHE A 35 25.27 6.96 14.47
CA PHE A 35 25.48 8.41 14.33
C PHE A 35 24.58 9.25 15.25
N VAL A 36 23.30 8.87 15.35
CA VAL A 36 22.28 9.55 16.17
C VAL A 36 22.64 9.44 17.66
N ASN A 37 23.05 8.25 18.09
CA ASN A 37 23.39 7.96 19.48
C ASN A 37 24.70 8.64 19.91
N GLU A 38 25.76 8.56 19.09
CA GLU A 38 27.06 9.18 19.38
C GLU A 38 27.00 10.69 19.57
N ARG A 39 26.03 11.36 18.94
CA ARG A 39 25.89 12.82 18.92
C ARG A 39 24.68 13.33 19.71
N GLU A 40 24.01 12.43 20.44
CA GLU A 40 22.86 12.73 21.29
C GLU A 40 21.79 13.57 20.53
N LEU A 41 21.54 13.21 19.27
CA LEU A 41 20.68 13.98 18.37
C LEU A 41 19.20 13.92 18.77
N VAL A 42 18.80 12.79 19.37
CA VAL A 42 17.43 12.53 19.79
C VAL A 42 17.45 11.80 21.13
N ASP A 43 16.95 12.46 22.17
CA ASP A 43 16.73 11.84 23.48
C ASP A 43 15.79 10.62 23.30
N ASP A 44 16.07 9.52 24.01
CA ASP A 44 15.28 8.27 24.05
C ASP A 44 15.33 7.33 22.82
N VAL A 45 16.18 7.58 21.81
CA VAL A 45 16.35 6.63 20.69
C VAL A 45 17.44 5.60 21.01
N VAL A 46 17.05 4.40 21.44
CA VAL A 46 18.00 3.27 21.59
C VAL A 46 18.40 2.71 20.22
N HIS A 47 17.43 2.64 19.30
CA HIS A 47 17.63 2.23 17.90
C HIS A 47 16.48 2.74 17.03
N LEU A 48 16.77 3.24 15.83
CA LEU A 48 15.74 3.71 14.88
C LEU A 48 14.64 2.68 14.60
N TYR A 49 14.94 1.37 14.68
CA TYR A 49 13.95 0.30 14.51
C TYR A 49 13.14 -0.03 15.78
N GLN A 50 13.56 0.39 16.96
CA GLN A 50 12.91 0.02 18.22
C GLN A 50 11.83 1.02 18.66
N GLN A 51 12.06 2.32 18.50
CA GLN A 51 11.09 3.37 18.90
C GLN A 51 10.96 4.50 17.87
N PRO A 52 10.24 4.27 16.75
CA PRO A 52 10.05 5.27 15.74
C PRO A 52 8.77 6.07 16.02
N ASN A 53 8.93 7.37 16.20
CA ASN A 53 7.86 8.32 15.90
C ASN A 53 8.39 9.25 14.80
N ARG A 54 7.52 9.69 13.88
CA ARG A 54 7.89 10.60 12.77
C ARG A 54 8.58 11.86 13.27
N SER A 55 8.31 12.26 14.51
CA SER A 55 9.03 13.32 15.22
C SER A 55 10.55 13.09 15.29
N HIS A 56 11.02 11.86 15.48
CA HIS A 56 12.46 11.54 15.52
C HIS A 56 13.10 11.71 14.13
N ILE A 57 12.45 11.24 13.07
CA ILE A 57 12.93 11.41 11.69
C ILE A 57 13.01 12.89 11.34
N ALA A 58 11.97 13.66 11.67
CA ALA A 58 11.94 15.10 11.43
C ALA A 58 13.06 15.84 12.19
N ARG A 59 13.33 15.46 13.44
CA ARG A 59 14.45 16.01 14.24
C ARG A 59 15.81 15.71 13.59
N ILE A 60 16.03 14.48 13.12
CA ILE A 60 17.27 14.08 12.45
C ILE A 60 17.46 14.88 11.16
N GLN A 61 16.43 14.96 10.31
CA GLN A 61 16.50 15.67 9.04
C GLN A 61 16.64 17.20 9.19
N ALA A 62 16.26 17.75 10.35
CA ALA A 62 16.43 19.17 10.64
C ALA A 62 17.80 19.53 11.24
N ASP A 63 18.64 18.56 11.59
CA ASP A 63 19.94 18.80 12.22
C ASP A 63 21.06 19.04 11.19
N GLU A 64 21.78 20.16 11.34
CA GLU A 64 22.85 20.57 10.42
C GLU A 64 24.03 19.58 10.38
N ARG A 65 24.30 18.88 11.50
CA ARG A 65 25.37 17.87 11.58
C ARG A 65 25.00 16.63 10.79
N TYR A 66 23.72 16.25 10.82
CA TYR A 66 23.20 15.17 9.99
C TYR A 66 23.27 15.55 8.50
N GLU A 67 22.90 16.77 8.15
CA GLU A 67 22.96 17.23 6.75
C GLU A 67 24.39 17.14 6.19
N ALA A 68 25.39 17.61 6.94
CA ALA A 68 26.80 17.49 6.56
C ALA A 68 27.24 16.03 6.39
N PHE A 69 26.88 15.15 7.33
CA PHE A 69 27.16 13.72 7.26
C PHE A 69 26.49 13.04 6.05
N ASN A 70 25.23 13.39 5.78
CA ASN A 70 24.47 12.84 4.67
C ASN A 70 25.06 13.28 3.31
N GLN A 71 25.51 14.53 3.19
CA GLN A 71 26.20 15.04 2.00
C GLN A 71 27.52 14.30 1.75
N GLU A 72 28.34 14.09 2.78
CA GLU A 72 29.59 13.31 2.67
C GLU A 72 29.35 11.90 2.14
N LYS A 73 28.21 11.31 2.50
CA LYS A 73 27.81 9.95 2.12
C LYS A 73 26.86 9.89 0.92
N HIS A 74 26.89 10.93 0.07
CA HIS A 74 26.15 11.00 -1.19
C HIS A 74 24.62 10.86 -1.06
N GLY A 75 24.02 11.28 0.06
CA GLY A 75 22.57 11.38 0.22
C GLY A 75 21.82 10.07 0.47
N ILE A 76 22.54 8.95 0.65
CA ILE A 76 21.93 7.62 0.79
C ILE A 76 21.06 7.51 2.05
N PHE A 77 21.44 8.18 3.14
CA PHE A 77 20.74 8.13 4.41
C PHE A 77 19.39 8.82 4.32
N ASN A 78 19.30 9.96 3.64
CA ASN A 78 18.03 10.65 3.48
C ASN A 78 17.04 9.84 2.64
N THR A 79 17.55 9.18 1.59
CA THR A 79 16.74 8.28 0.77
C THR A 79 16.23 7.09 1.60
N ALA A 80 17.10 6.45 2.38
CA ALA A 80 16.73 5.36 3.28
C ALA A 80 15.71 5.81 4.34
N LEU A 81 15.87 7.00 4.93
CA LEU A 81 14.93 7.58 5.90
C LEU A 81 13.55 7.86 5.29
N ASN A 82 13.49 8.39 4.06
CA ASN A 82 12.23 8.62 3.37
C ASN A 82 11.47 7.31 3.12
N TYR A 83 12.19 6.26 2.71
CA TYR A 83 11.60 4.92 2.59
C TYR A 83 11.11 4.38 3.95
N TYR A 84 11.88 4.62 5.01
CA TYR A 84 11.51 4.22 6.35
C TYR A 84 10.28 4.97 6.86
N GLU A 85 10.16 6.26 6.59
CA GLU A 85 8.99 7.06 6.95
C GLU A 85 7.72 6.57 6.25
N ARG A 86 7.83 6.19 4.96
CA ARG A 86 6.74 5.53 4.22
C ARG A 86 6.35 4.20 4.86
N TYR A 87 7.33 3.42 5.30
CA TYR A 87 7.10 2.19 6.06
C TYR A 87 6.38 2.45 7.39
N LEU A 88 6.78 3.46 8.16
CA LEU A 88 6.10 3.82 9.41
C LEU A 88 4.66 4.25 9.19
N THR A 89 4.41 4.99 8.11
CA THR A 89 3.05 5.37 7.70
C THR A 89 2.21 4.14 7.34
N PHE A 90 2.80 3.19 6.62
CA PHE A 90 2.17 1.90 6.31
C PHE A 90 1.89 1.09 7.58
N GLU A 91 2.88 0.91 8.46
CA GLU A 91 2.77 0.18 9.72
C GLU A 91 1.67 0.78 10.61
N ASN A 92 1.59 2.11 10.71
CA ASN A 92 0.56 2.79 11.48
C ASN A 92 -0.85 2.64 10.85
N THR A 93 -0.93 2.54 9.53
CA THR A 93 -2.21 2.44 8.80
C THR A 93 -2.78 1.02 8.83
N TYR A 94 -1.92 0.00 8.72
CA TYR A 94 -2.35 -1.40 8.57
C TYR A 94 -1.99 -2.31 9.76
N GLY A 95 -1.20 -1.84 10.72
CA GLY A 95 -0.74 -2.61 11.88
C GLY A 95 0.53 -3.42 11.62
N PHE A 96 1.22 -3.79 12.70
CA PHE A 96 2.50 -4.54 12.67
C PHE A 96 2.36 -5.98 12.13
N ASP A 97 1.15 -6.55 12.21
CA ASP A 97 0.89 -7.96 11.86
C ASP A 97 0.97 -8.27 10.36
N VAL A 98 1.01 -7.25 9.50
CA VAL A 98 1.12 -7.41 8.03
C VAL A 98 2.49 -7.93 7.59
N PHE A 99 3.51 -7.88 8.47
CA PHE A 99 4.89 -8.25 8.15
C PHE A 99 5.42 -9.47 8.92
N ARG A 100 4.60 -10.45 9.34
CA ARG A 100 5.18 -11.68 9.90
C ARG A 100 5.84 -12.54 8.81
N PRO A 101 7.07 -13.06 9.01
CA PRO A 101 7.75 -13.86 8.00
C PRO A 101 7.00 -15.16 7.83
N VAL A 102 6.79 -15.53 6.58
CA VAL A 102 6.05 -16.71 6.16
C VAL A 102 6.79 -17.98 6.61
N ARG A 103 6.48 -18.45 7.81
CA ARG A 103 6.52 -19.86 8.17
C ARG A 103 5.29 -20.17 9.00
N GLU A 104 4.38 -20.85 8.30
CA GLU A 104 3.30 -21.69 8.83
C GLU A 104 2.17 -20.97 9.60
N GLN A 105 1.02 -20.95 8.93
CA GLN A 105 -0.35 -20.69 9.39
C GLN A 105 -0.86 -19.23 9.30
N ASN A 106 -1.75 -19.03 8.33
CA ASN A 106 -2.74 -17.94 8.18
C ASN A 106 -2.21 -16.52 7.93
N VAL A 107 -1.47 -16.31 6.84
CA VAL A 107 -1.32 -14.95 6.28
C VAL A 107 -2.62 -14.59 5.56
N GLN A 108 -3.37 -13.67 6.14
CA GLN A 108 -4.53 -13.08 5.51
C GLN A 108 -4.08 -12.21 4.32
N THR A 109 -4.60 -12.47 3.12
CA THR A 109 -4.28 -11.63 1.95
C THR A 109 -4.91 -10.24 2.12
N ILE A 110 -4.40 -9.23 1.42
CA ILE A 110 -4.99 -7.88 1.46
C ILE A 110 -6.44 -7.87 1.00
N GLU A 111 -6.81 -8.77 0.09
CA GLU A 111 -8.20 -9.00 -0.32
C GLU A 111 -9.04 -9.61 0.80
N ALA A 112 -8.50 -10.59 1.54
CA ALA A 112 -9.20 -11.15 2.68
C ALA A 112 -9.39 -10.11 3.79
N TYR A 113 -8.39 -9.27 4.04
CA TYR A 113 -8.47 -8.15 4.96
C TYR A 113 -9.50 -7.10 4.52
N ALA A 114 -9.59 -6.82 3.21
CA ALA A 114 -10.61 -5.94 2.67
C ALA A 114 -12.03 -6.49 2.92
N LYS A 115 -12.25 -7.79 2.72
CA LYS A 115 -13.55 -8.44 2.99
C LYS A 115 -13.95 -8.33 4.46
N GLU A 116 -13.02 -8.52 5.38
CA GLU A 116 -13.28 -8.38 6.81
C GLU A 116 -13.63 -6.93 7.18
N ARG A 117 -12.88 -5.94 6.67
CA ARG A 117 -13.18 -4.52 6.91
C ARG A 117 -14.53 -4.05 6.37
N ALA A 118 -15.02 -4.72 5.33
CA ALA A 118 -16.34 -4.47 4.76
C ALA A 118 -17.44 -5.30 5.45
N ASP A 119 -17.14 -5.99 6.55
CA ASP A 119 -18.04 -6.91 7.25
C ASP A 119 -18.67 -7.96 6.32
N HIS A 120 -17.93 -8.37 5.28
CA HIS A 120 -18.42 -9.25 4.22
C HIS A 120 -19.66 -8.72 3.50
N ARG A 121 -19.80 -7.40 3.37
CA ARG A 121 -20.90 -6.73 2.65
C ARG A 121 -20.41 -6.03 1.40
N CYS A 122 -21.32 -5.83 0.45
CA CYS A 122 -21.06 -5.07 -0.76
C CYS A 122 -20.89 -3.59 -0.40
N GLU A 123 -19.79 -2.98 -0.83
CA GLU A 123 -19.53 -1.56 -0.55
C GLU A 123 -20.37 -0.62 -1.43
N LEU A 124 -20.90 -1.08 -2.57
CA LEU A 124 -21.84 -0.28 -3.38
C LEU A 124 -23.20 -0.15 -2.71
N ASP A 125 -23.66 -1.25 -2.11
CA ASP A 125 -24.93 -1.29 -1.40
C ASP A 125 -24.86 -2.41 -0.34
N PRO A 126 -24.72 -2.05 0.94
CA PRO A 126 -24.64 -2.99 2.05
C PRO A 126 -25.90 -3.82 2.30
N SER A 127 -27.02 -3.51 1.63
CA SER A 127 -28.28 -4.27 1.72
C SER A 127 -28.33 -5.48 0.80
N HIS A 128 -27.42 -5.59 -0.17
CA HIS A 128 -27.36 -6.74 -1.05
C HIS A 128 -27.05 -8.04 -0.30
N GLU A 129 -28.02 -8.94 -0.26
CA GLU A 129 -27.85 -10.29 0.27
C GLU A 129 -27.19 -11.23 -0.74
N THR A 130 -26.42 -12.18 -0.22
CA THR A 130 -25.70 -13.19 -1.02
C THR A 130 -25.77 -14.53 -0.30
N PHE A 131 -25.52 -15.61 -1.03
CA PHE A 131 -25.38 -16.94 -0.42
C PHE A 131 -24.22 -16.99 0.58
N THR A 132 -24.27 -17.91 1.52
CA THR A 132 -23.19 -18.13 2.49
C THR A 132 -21.99 -18.84 1.84
N ASP A 133 -20.80 -18.27 1.96
CA ASP A 133 -19.55 -18.90 1.55
C ASP A 133 -19.27 -20.11 2.44
N ARG A 134 -19.19 -21.31 1.83
CA ARG A 134 -18.97 -22.58 2.54
C ARG A 134 -17.70 -22.60 3.38
N ARG A 135 -16.65 -21.90 2.97
CA ARG A 135 -15.33 -21.90 3.64
C ARG A 135 -15.33 -20.99 4.87
N THR A 136 -16.05 -19.87 4.82
CA THR A 136 -16.00 -18.85 5.88
C THR A 136 -17.25 -18.81 6.76
N GLY A 137 -18.38 -19.33 6.29
CA GLY A 137 -19.67 -19.22 6.97
C GLY A 137 -20.30 -17.82 6.90
N LEU A 138 -19.71 -16.90 6.13
CA LEU A 138 -20.12 -15.50 6.00
C LEU A 138 -20.79 -15.25 4.63
N PRO A 139 -21.48 -14.11 4.42
CA PRO A 139 -21.99 -13.75 3.11
C PRO A 139 -20.89 -13.74 2.05
N PHE A 140 -21.17 -14.33 0.88
CA PHE A 140 -20.22 -14.42 -0.21
C PHE A 140 -20.06 -13.08 -0.92
N VAL A 141 -18.85 -12.53 -0.85
CA VAL A 141 -18.44 -11.32 -1.56
C VAL A 141 -17.13 -11.55 -2.31
N GLU A 142 -16.95 -10.78 -3.37
CA GLU A 142 -15.75 -10.74 -4.20
C GLU A 142 -14.98 -9.45 -3.99
N THR A 143 -13.69 -9.46 -4.30
CA THR A 143 -12.87 -8.24 -4.32
C THR A 143 -12.54 -7.87 -5.74
N SER A 144 -12.41 -6.57 -5.98
CA SER A 144 -11.88 -6.03 -7.24
C SER A 144 -10.96 -4.86 -6.97
N TYR A 145 -9.98 -4.68 -7.84
CA TYR A 145 -9.17 -3.47 -7.85
C TYR A 145 -9.88 -2.41 -8.70
N VAL A 146 -10.19 -1.24 -8.14
CA VAL A 146 -10.85 -0.13 -8.85
C VAL A 146 -10.01 0.30 -10.02
N ILE A 147 -8.73 0.61 -9.82
CA ILE A 147 -7.76 0.75 -10.90
C ILE A 147 -7.24 -0.67 -11.23
N PRO A 148 -7.50 -1.20 -12.44
CA PRO A 148 -7.07 -2.55 -12.77
C PRO A 148 -5.54 -2.68 -12.72
N LEU A 149 -5.04 -3.74 -12.09
CA LEU A 149 -3.60 -3.94 -11.88
C LEU A 149 -2.80 -4.04 -13.19
N ALA A 150 -3.44 -4.35 -14.32
CA ALA A 150 -2.80 -4.31 -15.64
C ALA A 150 -2.18 -2.93 -15.96
N TYR A 151 -2.70 -1.85 -15.36
CA TYR A 151 -2.22 -0.49 -15.53
C TYR A 151 -1.14 -0.07 -14.52
N GLN A 152 -0.61 -0.99 -13.70
CA GLN A 152 0.45 -0.69 -12.72
C GLN A 152 1.64 0.06 -13.33
N HIS A 153 1.98 -0.21 -14.59
CA HIS A 153 3.08 0.45 -15.28
C HIS A 153 2.88 1.97 -15.46
N ARG A 154 1.63 2.46 -15.40
CA ARG A 154 1.29 3.90 -15.50
C ARG A 154 1.37 4.64 -14.15
N PHE A 155 1.66 3.92 -13.07
CA PHE A 155 1.75 4.49 -11.73
C PHE A 155 3.11 4.17 -11.10
N GLU A 156 3.70 5.18 -10.45
CA GLU A 156 4.91 5.00 -9.64
C GLU A 156 4.60 4.17 -8.39
N GLU A 157 3.44 4.45 -7.80
CA GLU A 157 2.92 3.83 -6.59
C GLU A 157 2.32 2.44 -6.85
N ASN A 158 2.53 1.49 -5.94
CA ASN A 158 1.98 0.14 -6.05
C ASN A 158 0.44 0.17 -5.96
N LEU A 159 -0.27 -0.44 -6.91
CA LEU A 159 -1.73 -0.49 -6.97
C LEU A 159 -2.35 -1.61 -6.13
N ARG A 160 -1.56 -2.60 -5.68
CA ARG A 160 -2.00 -3.69 -4.77
C ARG A 160 -2.10 -3.19 -3.33
N ARG A 161 -3.02 -2.26 -3.09
CA ARG A 161 -3.28 -1.66 -1.78
C ARG A 161 -4.76 -1.58 -1.49
N LEU A 162 -5.10 -1.46 -0.21
CA LEU A 162 -6.47 -1.52 0.28
C LEU A 162 -7.35 -0.40 -0.29
N GLU A 163 -6.78 0.80 -0.49
CA GLU A 163 -7.48 1.97 -1.03
C GLU A 163 -7.87 1.78 -2.50
N ASN A 164 -7.24 0.83 -3.18
CA ASN A 164 -7.60 0.45 -4.54
C ASN A 164 -8.50 -0.79 -4.58
N ILE A 165 -8.83 -1.42 -3.45
CA ILE A 165 -9.70 -2.60 -3.39
C ILE A 165 -11.12 -2.19 -3.01
N VAL A 166 -12.10 -2.76 -3.70
CA VAL A 166 -13.53 -2.72 -3.37
C VAL A 166 -14.04 -4.13 -3.10
N VAL A 167 -14.96 -4.26 -2.15
CA VAL A 167 -15.67 -5.51 -1.84
C VAL A 167 -17.07 -5.42 -2.41
N LEU A 168 -17.47 -6.39 -3.22
CA LEU A 168 -18.71 -6.36 -4.00
C LEU A 168 -19.47 -7.68 -3.87
N CYS A 169 -20.79 -7.61 -3.92
CA CYS A 169 -21.59 -8.82 -4.17
C CYS A 169 -21.34 -9.33 -5.61
N PRO A 170 -21.63 -10.60 -5.91
CA PRO A 170 -21.37 -11.18 -7.24
C PRO A 170 -22.07 -10.44 -8.37
N LEU A 171 -23.28 -9.93 -8.13
CA LEU A 171 -24.04 -9.18 -9.14
C LEU A 171 -23.37 -7.84 -9.46
N CYS A 172 -22.95 -7.09 -8.44
CA CYS A 172 -22.23 -5.83 -8.63
C CYS A 172 -20.87 -6.04 -9.28
N ARG A 173 -20.16 -7.11 -8.89
CA ARG A 173 -18.89 -7.50 -9.53
C ARG A 173 -19.09 -7.83 -11.01
N ALA A 174 -20.13 -8.60 -11.33
CA ALA A 174 -20.50 -8.93 -12.70
C ALA A 174 -20.90 -7.69 -13.51
N ARG A 175 -21.63 -6.74 -12.93
CA ARG A 175 -21.97 -5.47 -13.60
C ARG A 175 -20.71 -4.71 -14.05
N LEU A 176 -19.66 -4.68 -13.24
CA LEU A 176 -18.40 -4.04 -13.63
C LEU A 176 -17.71 -4.70 -14.82
N ASP A 177 -17.80 -6.03 -14.92
CA ASP A 177 -17.05 -6.79 -15.93
C ASP A 177 -17.87 -7.04 -17.21
N TYR A 178 -19.21 -7.10 -17.13
CA TYR A 178 -20.09 -7.57 -18.22
C TYR A 178 -21.23 -6.63 -18.60
N ALA A 179 -21.54 -5.59 -17.82
CA ALA A 179 -22.63 -4.68 -18.18
C ALA A 179 -22.27 -3.83 -19.42
N PRO A 180 -23.29 -3.30 -20.13
CA PRO A 180 -23.11 -2.24 -21.10
C PRO A 180 -22.28 -1.07 -20.54
N GLN A 181 -21.62 -0.33 -21.42
CA GLN A 181 -20.66 0.70 -21.03
C GLN A 181 -21.26 1.79 -20.14
N ASP A 182 -22.46 2.25 -20.44
CA ASP A 182 -23.20 3.24 -19.66
C ASP A 182 -23.49 2.72 -18.24
N GLU A 183 -24.07 1.53 -18.11
CA GLU A 183 -24.31 0.91 -16.80
C GLU A 183 -23.02 0.67 -16.00
N ARG A 184 -21.96 0.21 -16.67
CA ARG A 184 -20.65 -0.02 -16.05
C ARG A 184 -20.03 1.30 -15.57
N ASP A 185 -20.07 2.33 -16.40
CA ASP A 185 -19.45 3.62 -16.10
C ASP A 185 -20.15 4.32 -14.93
N ASP A 186 -21.46 4.17 -14.79
CA ASP A 186 -22.22 4.63 -13.62
C ASP A 186 -21.73 3.96 -12.33
N VAL A 187 -21.53 2.64 -12.36
CA VAL A 187 -20.98 1.90 -11.21
C VAL A 187 -19.53 2.32 -10.93
N LEU A 188 -18.70 2.45 -11.96
CA LEU A 188 -17.30 2.88 -11.81
C LEU A 188 -17.18 4.28 -11.20
N ARG A 189 -18.05 5.21 -11.57
CA ARG A 189 -18.08 6.56 -11.00
C ARG A 189 -18.38 6.54 -9.51
N GLN A 190 -19.31 5.69 -9.06
CA GLN A 190 -19.61 5.52 -7.64
C GLN A 190 -18.41 4.95 -6.88
N LEU A 191 -17.82 3.86 -7.37
CA LEU A 191 -16.63 3.25 -6.75
C LEU A 191 -15.43 4.19 -6.71
N TYR A 192 -15.22 4.94 -7.80
CA TYR A 192 -14.17 5.94 -7.87
C TYR A 192 -14.40 7.04 -6.83
N ALA A 193 -15.62 7.58 -6.73
CA ALA A 193 -15.93 8.61 -5.74
C ALA A 193 -15.64 8.13 -4.30
N MET A 194 -15.99 6.88 -3.98
CA MET A 194 -15.71 6.27 -2.68
C MET A 194 -14.21 6.11 -2.40
N LYS A 195 -13.41 5.67 -3.39
CA LYS A 195 -12.00 5.33 -3.18
C LYS A 195 -11.03 6.47 -3.47
N LYS A 196 -11.44 7.50 -4.21
CA LYS A 196 -10.61 8.65 -4.61
C LYS A 196 -9.86 9.30 -3.44
N PRO A 197 -10.46 9.59 -2.27
CA PRO A 197 -9.72 10.20 -1.16
C PRO A 197 -8.59 9.30 -0.62
N GLY A 198 -8.80 7.97 -0.61
CA GLY A 198 -7.77 7.01 -0.24
C GLY A 198 -6.62 6.96 -1.25
N LEU A 199 -6.95 6.86 -2.53
CA LEU A 199 -5.98 6.86 -3.62
C LEU A 199 -5.10 8.12 -3.61
N GLN A 200 -5.72 9.30 -3.42
CA GLN A 200 -5.01 10.58 -3.38
C GLN A 200 -4.05 10.71 -2.19
N ARG A 201 -4.42 10.21 -1.00
CA ARG A 201 -3.53 10.17 0.18
C ARG A 201 -2.26 9.36 -0.07
N HIS A 202 -2.32 8.44 -1.02
CA HIS A 202 -1.21 7.60 -1.44
C HIS A 202 -0.59 8.03 -2.77
N PHE A 203 -0.79 9.29 -3.18
CA PHE A 203 -0.23 9.87 -4.40
C PHE A 203 -0.64 9.15 -5.70
N ILE A 204 -1.70 8.34 -5.67
CA ILE A 204 -2.29 7.72 -6.85
C ILE A 204 -3.32 8.68 -7.43
N GLN A 205 -2.96 9.31 -8.54
CA GLN A 205 -3.83 10.24 -9.26
C GLN A 205 -4.36 9.58 -10.53
N VAL A 206 -5.68 9.48 -10.64
CA VAL A 206 -6.37 9.02 -11.85
C VAL A 206 -7.65 9.82 -12.01
N ARG A 207 -7.96 10.25 -13.24
CA ARG A 207 -9.25 10.87 -13.56
C ARG A 207 -10.29 9.79 -13.81
N VAL A 208 -11.55 10.08 -13.50
CA VAL A 208 -12.62 9.09 -13.67
C VAL A 208 -12.82 8.71 -15.14
N GLU A 209 -12.58 9.63 -16.07
CA GLU A 209 -12.64 9.37 -17.51
C GLU A 209 -11.54 8.41 -17.96
N ASP A 210 -10.34 8.52 -17.39
CA ASP A 210 -9.23 7.60 -17.69
C ASP A 210 -9.52 6.22 -17.10
N LEU A 211 -10.16 6.16 -15.92
CA LEU A 211 -10.61 4.92 -15.31
C LEU A 211 -11.64 4.19 -16.18
N CYS A 212 -12.67 4.89 -16.69
CA CYS A 212 -13.65 4.31 -17.60
C CYS A 212 -12.98 3.70 -18.85
N LYS A 213 -12.01 4.42 -19.45
CA LYS A 213 -11.23 3.92 -20.61
C LYS A 213 -10.39 2.69 -20.29
N MET A 214 -9.86 2.57 -19.06
CA MET A 214 -9.14 1.37 -18.62
C MET A 214 -10.06 0.14 -18.62
N TYR A 215 -11.32 0.28 -18.24
CA TYR A 215 -12.28 -0.83 -18.27
C TYR A 215 -12.77 -1.14 -19.69
N GLU A 216 -12.96 -0.15 -20.54
CA GLU A 216 -13.29 -0.36 -21.95
C GLU A 216 -12.20 -1.18 -22.67
N SER A 217 -10.92 -0.80 -22.51
CA SER A 217 -9.80 -1.51 -23.13
C SER A 217 -9.54 -2.89 -22.50
N LYS A 218 -9.92 -3.11 -21.23
CA LYS A 218 -9.93 -4.43 -20.59
C LYS A 218 -10.96 -5.36 -21.23
N VAL A 219 -12.18 -4.87 -21.50
CA VAL A 219 -13.27 -5.65 -22.15
C VAL A 219 -12.91 -6.03 -23.59
N LEU A 220 -12.23 -5.15 -24.31
CA LEU A 220 -11.79 -5.39 -25.69
C LEU A 220 -10.54 -6.28 -25.81
N GLY A 221 -9.94 -6.71 -24.69
CA GLY A 221 -8.71 -7.51 -24.71
C GLY A 221 -7.47 -6.75 -25.23
N ILE A 222 -7.51 -5.41 -25.27
CA ILE A 222 -6.48 -4.56 -25.88
C ILE A 222 -5.35 -4.22 -24.89
N SER A 223 -5.22 -4.91 -23.74
CA SER A 223 -4.18 -4.60 -22.74
C SER A 223 -2.72 -4.88 -23.16
N ARG A 224 -2.44 -5.01 -24.46
CA ARG A 224 -1.10 -5.27 -25.02
C ARG A 224 -0.43 -4.12 -25.75
N PHE A 225 -1.08 -2.97 -25.96
CA PHE A 225 -0.43 -1.85 -26.63
C PHE A 225 -0.90 -0.51 -26.02
N PHE A 226 0.04 0.45 -25.93
CA PHE A 226 -0.03 1.81 -25.35
C PHE A 226 0.43 1.95 -23.89
#